data_AF-A0AAU7IZ03-F1
#
_entry.id   AF-A0AAU7IZ03-F1
#
_cell.length_a   1.000
_cell.length_b   1.000
_cell.length_c   1.000
_cell.angle_alpha   90.00
_cell.angle_beta   90.00
_cell.angle_gamma   90.00
#
_symmetry.space_group_name_H-M   'P 1'
#
loop_
_entity.id
_entity.type
_entity.pdbx_description
1 polymer ?
#
loop_
_entity_poly.entity_id
_entity_poly.type
_entity_poly.pdbx_seq_one_letter_code
_entity_poly.pdbx_strand_id
1 'polypeptide(L)'
;MPTSELNGQYNDEVKKKRDDLIFSYKKVSARMNSFNIHFIYGSRGESTEVGESIYSRAEQIKKITEESFGHCDVDFSFLGAREIISLYRQTPNFSLELPYLDSLSRGERYILIVKLSDYYKFLTNETDHTLRRYLFESNVRDFMGLNAVNEDIKLTLSDQGSPDFWLLNNGVTILSTSAQMIGQSIYMEDIQIVNGLQTSESIFRHFDNGGSDQHERAVMVKVIVSNDESVRDQIIRATNNQTAVEQYSLHATERIQKDVEEILLRNGFFYDRRRNFYKNQGVTRDAIVTPLYIASGLTTLVLKMPYNASRMKTRVLRNEGAYNTIFSERLDINIWPKIALILKKTDEYLYSIRGHSGGEGFLKKWRQILAFCSVSLYFLKFDFTLKELLSIDIDKLFNKNIPDAWQQIAKLSDDFVVVNSKKLSRNNVLYLMLYMQTVFNLDNIECVEKYSSVYDSITGLSRPYRNTKVTEEFVETVFSRLPPQPWQIGMHRDIIRALDCSTAQYTIAVELLIQAGRVYRQKDGVLYDLTGKIVGFDESRANQKV
;
A
#
# COMPACT_ATOMS: atom_id res chain seq x y z
N MET A 1 -45.18 -20.61 -23.20
CA MET A 1 -44.71 -21.92 -22.68
C MET A 1 -44.89 -21.97 -21.16
N PRO A 2 -45.63 -22.95 -20.62
CA PRO A 2 -45.74 -23.21 -19.18
C PRO A 2 -44.39 -23.50 -18.50
N THR A 3 -44.22 -23.10 -17.24
CA THR A 3 -42.98 -23.32 -16.46
C THR A 3 -42.66 -24.80 -16.25
N SER A 4 -43.69 -25.64 -16.25
CA SER A 4 -43.59 -27.11 -16.17
C SER A 4 -42.89 -27.74 -17.37
N GLU A 5 -42.85 -27.08 -18.52
CA GLU A 5 -42.20 -27.57 -19.75
C GLU A 5 -40.70 -27.24 -19.80
N LEU A 6 -40.17 -26.50 -18.82
CA LEU A 6 -38.75 -26.12 -18.71
C LEU A 6 -37.94 -27.07 -17.80
N ASN A 7 -38.46 -28.27 -17.50
CA ASN A 7 -37.83 -29.20 -16.57
C ASN A 7 -36.52 -29.77 -17.13
N GLY A 8 -35.46 -29.71 -16.30
CA GLY A 8 -34.11 -30.17 -16.64
C GLY A 8 -33.20 -29.14 -17.32
N GLN A 9 -33.74 -28.03 -17.85
CA GLN A 9 -32.94 -26.99 -18.55
C GLN A 9 -32.53 -25.82 -17.65
N TYR A 10 -33.32 -25.51 -16.62
CA TYR A 10 -33.08 -24.40 -15.70
C TYR A 10 -33.27 -24.85 -14.24
N ASN A 11 -32.55 -24.22 -13.31
CA ASN A 11 -32.70 -24.50 -11.88
C ASN A 11 -34.06 -23.99 -11.34
N ASP A 12 -34.47 -24.49 -10.18
CA ASP A 12 -35.79 -24.19 -9.63
C ASP A 12 -35.91 -22.74 -9.14
N GLU A 13 -34.81 -22.11 -8.73
CA GLU A 13 -34.78 -20.69 -8.38
C GLU A 13 -35.10 -19.78 -9.56
N VAL A 14 -34.51 -20.03 -10.74
CA VAL A 14 -34.77 -19.28 -11.97
C VAL A 14 -36.21 -19.46 -12.41
N LYS A 15 -36.75 -20.69 -12.34
CA LYS A 15 -38.16 -20.96 -12.64
C LYS A 15 -39.08 -20.17 -11.72
N LYS A 16 -38.80 -20.17 -10.41
CA LYS A 16 -39.55 -19.39 -9.42
C LYS A 16 -39.51 -17.89 -9.72
N LYS A 17 -38.33 -17.33 -9.99
CA LYS A 17 -38.18 -15.90 -10.35
C LYS A 17 -38.92 -15.53 -11.63
N ARG A 18 -38.96 -16.43 -12.61
CA ARG A 18 -39.77 -16.25 -13.83
C ARG A 18 -41.26 -16.20 -13.50
N ASP A 19 -41.76 -17.09 -12.65
CA ASP A 19 -43.16 -17.08 -12.24
C ASP A 19 -43.52 -15.82 -11.45
N ASP A 20 -42.65 -15.38 -10.54
CA ASP A 20 -42.77 -14.12 -9.79
C ASP A 20 -42.84 -12.91 -10.74
N LEU A 21 -42.00 -12.88 -11.78
CA LEU A 21 -42.01 -11.84 -12.81
C LEU A 21 -43.34 -11.82 -13.57
N ILE A 22 -43.81 -12.99 -14.04
CA ILE A 22 -45.07 -13.09 -14.79
C ILE A 22 -46.24 -12.63 -13.91
N PHE A 23 -46.30 -13.09 -12.66
CA PHE A 23 -47.34 -12.71 -11.71
C PHE A 23 -47.33 -11.21 -11.44
N SER A 24 -46.16 -10.65 -11.15
CA SER A 24 -45.99 -9.23 -10.83
C SER A 24 -46.37 -8.37 -12.03
N TYR A 25 -45.84 -8.69 -13.22
CA TYR A 25 -46.14 -7.96 -14.45
C TYR A 25 -47.64 -7.95 -14.74
N LYS A 26 -48.34 -9.09 -14.65
CA LYS A 26 -49.80 -9.15 -14.85
C LYS A 26 -50.60 -8.28 -13.87
N LYS A 27 -50.12 -8.11 -12.64
CA LYS A 27 -50.80 -7.28 -11.64
C LYS A 27 -50.56 -5.78 -11.81
N VAL A 28 -49.37 -5.40 -12.27
CA VAL A 28 -48.94 -3.99 -12.24
C VAL A 28 -48.89 -3.34 -13.62
N SER A 29 -48.89 -4.12 -14.72
CA SER A 29 -48.68 -3.59 -16.08
C SER A 29 -49.67 -2.50 -16.49
N ALA A 30 -50.92 -2.57 -16.04
CA ALA A 30 -51.94 -1.56 -16.34
C ALA A 30 -51.68 -0.18 -15.71
N ARG A 31 -50.80 -0.08 -14.71
CA ARG A 31 -50.46 1.16 -13.98
C ARG A 31 -48.96 1.46 -13.99
N MET A 32 -48.20 0.75 -14.81
CA MET A 32 -46.75 0.81 -14.82
C MET A 32 -46.28 1.97 -15.71
N ASN A 33 -45.55 2.91 -15.12
CA ASN A 33 -45.03 4.09 -15.82
C ASN A 33 -43.64 3.85 -16.44
N SER A 34 -42.89 2.86 -15.93
CA SER A 34 -41.60 2.42 -16.46
C SER A 34 -41.40 0.94 -16.17
N PHE A 35 -40.71 0.24 -17.07
CA PHE A 35 -40.36 -1.17 -16.91
C PHE A 35 -38.96 -1.37 -17.46
N ASN A 36 -38.04 -1.84 -16.62
CA ASN A 36 -36.65 -2.00 -17.00
C ASN A 36 -36.23 -3.45 -16.80
N ILE A 37 -35.59 -4.05 -17.81
CA ILE A 37 -35.02 -5.39 -17.72
C ILE A 37 -33.52 -5.28 -17.95
N HIS A 38 -32.75 -5.68 -16.93
CA HIS A 38 -31.30 -5.74 -17.01
C HIS A 38 -30.85 -7.20 -17.08
N PHE A 39 -30.20 -7.56 -18.18
CA PHE A 39 -29.55 -8.85 -18.34
C PHE A 39 -28.08 -8.77 -17.94
N ILE A 40 -27.61 -9.84 -17.29
CA ILE A 40 -26.25 -9.95 -16.81
C ILE A 40 -25.66 -11.26 -17.30
N TYR A 41 -24.54 -11.20 -18.02
CA TYR A 41 -23.74 -12.37 -18.39
C TYR A 41 -22.44 -12.41 -17.57
N GLY A 42 -22.37 -13.32 -16.60
CA GLY A 42 -21.19 -13.53 -15.77
C GLY A 42 -20.27 -14.62 -16.32
N SER A 43 -18.97 -14.34 -16.42
CA SER A 43 -17.95 -15.34 -16.80
C SER A 43 -16.63 -15.15 -16.04
N ARG A 44 -15.76 -16.17 -16.11
CA ARG A 44 -14.39 -16.10 -15.54
C ARG A 44 -13.38 -15.36 -16.44
N GLY A 45 -13.79 -14.94 -17.64
CA GLY A 45 -12.93 -14.20 -18.58
C GLY A 45 -12.88 -12.70 -18.31
N GLU A 46 -12.22 -11.95 -19.19
CA GLU A 46 -12.25 -10.48 -19.16
C GLU A 46 -13.46 -9.95 -19.94
N SER A 47 -14.17 -8.97 -19.37
CA SER A 47 -15.31 -8.29 -19.98
C SER A 47 -14.95 -7.55 -21.28
N THR A 48 -13.66 -7.23 -21.46
CA THR A 48 -13.12 -6.57 -22.66
C THR A 48 -12.79 -7.54 -23.80
N GLU A 49 -12.77 -8.85 -23.53
CA GLU A 49 -12.42 -9.89 -24.51
C GLU A 49 -13.63 -10.77 -24.87
N VAL A 50 -14.82 -10.17 -24.93
CA VAL A 50 -16.05 -10.88 -25.31
C VAL A 50 -16.04 -11.16 -26.82
N GLY A 51 -16.17 -12.43 -27.19
CA GLY A 51 -16.24 -12.84 -28.60
C GLY A 51 -17.52 -12.33 -29.29
N GLU A 52 -17.42 -12.02 -30.59
CA GLU A 52 -18.52 -11.46 -31.40
C GLU A 52 -19.81 -12.29 -31.35
N SER A 53 -19.68 -13.63 -31.28
CA SER A 53 -20.84 -14.53 -31.21
C SER A 53 -21.66 -14.37 -29.93
N ILE A 54 -21.01 -14.04 -28.81
CA ILE A 54 -21.66 -13.80 -27.52
C ILE A 54 -22.34 -12.42 -27.55
N TYR A 55 -21.64 -11.42 -28.10
CA TYR A 55 -22.20 -10.07 -28.25
C TYR A 55 -23.45 -10.08 -29.14
N SER A 56 -23.41 -10.77 -30.28
CA SER A 56 -24.56 -10.89 -31.18
C SER A 56 -25.77 -11.54 -30.50
N ARG A 57 -25.56 -12.54 -29.63
CA ARG A 57 -26.64 -13.15 -28.84
C ARG A 57 -27.20 -12.19 -27.80
N ALA A 58 -26.37 -11.36 -27.17
CA ALA A 58 -26.82 -10.34 -26.22
C ALA A 58 -27.75 -9.33 -26.91
N GLU A 59 -27.36 -8.82 -28.07
CA GLU A 59 -28.20 -7.92 -28.88
C GLU A 59 -29.51 -8.59 -29.33
N GLN A 60 -29.46 -9.88 -29.69
CA GLN A 60 -30.67 -10.64 -30.00
C GLN A 60 -31.62 -10.74 -28.80
N ILE A 61 -31.10 -10.97 -27.59
CA ILE A 61 -31.90 -11.02 -26.36
C ILE A 61 -32.54 -9.67 -26.07
N LYS A 62 -31.78 -8.56 -26.21
CA LYS A 62 -32.32 -7.21 -26.03
C LYS A 62 -33.49 -6.96 -26.98
N LYS A 63 -33.29 -7.23 -28.26
CA LYS A 63 -34.31 -7.05 -29.30
C LYS A 63 -35.57 -7.89 -29.04
N ILE A 64 -35.44 -9.17 -28.72
CA ILE A 64 -36.59 -10.04 -28.39
C ILE A 64 -37.37 -9.49 -27.19
N THR A 65 -36.66 -8.94 -26.20
CA THR A 65 -37.29 -8.40 -24.99
C THR A 65 -38.04 -7.11 -25.28
N GLU A 66 -37.45 -6.19 -26.04
CA GLU A 66 -38.10 -4.95 -26.50
C GLU A 66 -39.33 -5.24 -27.36
N GLU A 67 -39.28 -6.23 -28.24
CA GLU A 67 -40.43 -6.67 -29.05
C GLU A 67 -41.53 -7.33 -28.19
N SER A 68 -41.16 -7.93 -27.06
CA SER A 68 -42.11 -8.62 -26.16
C SER A 68 -42.84 -7.68 -25.20
N PHE A 69 -42.31 -6.48 -24.95
CA PHE A 69 -42.85 -5.54 -23.97
C PHE A 69 -42.92 -4.11 -24.54
N GLY A 70 -44.12 -3.54 -24.67
CA GLY A 70 -44.35 -2.29 -25.42
C GLY A 70 -43.66 -1.01 -24.88
N HIS A 71 -43.27 -0.97 -23.60
CA HIS A 71 -42.52 0.12 -22.98
C HIS A 71 -41.51 -0.44 -21.98
N CYS A 72 -40.48 -1.12 -22.49
CA CYS A 72 -39.41 -1.70 -21.68
C CYS A 72 -38.05 -1.14 -22.07
N ASP A 73 -37.32 -0.55 -21.11
CA ASP A 73 -35.91 -0.26 -21.30
C ASP A 73 -35.10 -1.52 -21.02
N VAL A 74 -34.31 -1.98 -21.99
CA VAL A 74 -33.54 -3.22 -21.88
C VAL A 74 -32.06 -2.92 -21.95
N ASP A 75 -31.33 -3.42 -20.95
CA ASP A 75 -29.88 -3.33 -20.90
C ASP A 75 -29.25 -4.71 -20.77
N PHE A 76 -28.02 -4.84 -21.26
CA PHE A 76 -27.26 -6.09 -21.19
C PHE A 76 -25.82 -5.77 -20.79
N SER A 77 -25.39 -6.33 -19.66
CA SER A 77 -24.04 -6.12 -19.13
C SER A 77 -23.25 -7.42 -19.10
N PHE A 78 -21.96 -7.31 -19.43
CA PHE A 78 -20.99 -8.39 -19.32
C PHE A 78 -20.17 -8.20 -18.04
N LEU A 79 -20.22 -9.20 -17.16
CA LEU A 79 -19.41 -9.23 -15.96
C LEU A 79 -18.32 -10.29 -16.13
N GLY A 80 -17.09 -9.84 -16.30
CA GLY A 80 -15.91 -10.71 -16.24
C GLY A 80 -15.50 -10.98 -14.80
N ALA A 81 -14.37 -11.68 -14.64
CA ALA A 81 -13.83 -11.99 -13.32
C ALA A 81 -13.59 -10.73 -12.47
N ARG A 82 -13.17 -9.62 -13.10
CA ARG A 82 -12.89 -8.36 -12.42
C ARG A 82 -14.16 -7.73 -11.84
N GLU A 83 -15.23 -7.67 -12.62
CA GLU A 83 -16.50 -7.08 -12.21
C GLU A 83 -17.20 -7.95 -11.16
N ILE A 84 -17.16 -9.27 -11.32
CA ILE A 84 -17.72 -10.21 -10.33
C ILE A 84 -17.04 -10.06 -8.97
N ILE A 85 -15.71 -9.97 -8.95
CA ILE A 85 -14.97 -9.72 -7.69
C ILE A 85 -15.33 -8.35 -7.10
N SER A 86 -15.51 -7.32 -7.94
CA SER A 86 -15.97 -6.01 -7.49
C SER A 86 -17.34 -6.06 -6.83
N LEU A 87 -18.30 -6.75 -7.45
CA LEU A 87 -19.65 -6.95 -6.90
C LEU A 87 -19.64 -7.78 -5.62
N TYR A 88 -18.83 -8.85 -5.56
CA TYR A 88 -18.68 -9.63 -4.34
C TYR A 88 -18.12 -8.81 -3.17
N ARG A 89 -17.27 -7.82 -3.46
CA ARG A 89 -16.74 -6.89 -2.46
C ARG A 89 -17.75 -5.84 -2.03
N GLN A 90 -18.83 -5.62 -2.78
CA GLN A 90 -19.91 -4.75 -2.33
C GLN A 90 -20.64 -5.47 -1.19
N THR A 91 -20.64 -4.88 0.00
CA THR A 91 -21.51 -5.33 1.09
C THR A 91 -22.97 -5.24 0.63
N PRO A 92 -23.85 -6.21 0.97
CA PRO A 92 -25.24 -6.17 0.57
C PRO A 92 -25.92 -4.85 0.99
N ASN A 93 -26.82 -4.34 0.15
CA ASN A 93 -27.62 -3.14 0.40
C ASN A 93 -28.56 -3.37 1.59
N PHE A 94 -28.04 -3.21 2.81
CA PHE A 94 -28.88 -3.12 3.99
C PHE A 94 -29.30 -1.66 4.14
N SER A 95 -30.59 -1.40 3.92
CA SER A 95 -31.18 -0.16 4.40
C SER A 95 -31.09 -0.19 5.93
N LEU A 96 -30.33 0.73 6.52
CA LEU A 96 -30.25 0.85 7.98
C LEU A 96 -31.08 2.04 8.45
N GLU A 97 -31.84 1.79 9.52
CA GLU A 97 -32.58 2.81 10.25
C GLU A 97 -31.67 3.52 11.27
N LEU A 98 -31.77 4.84 11.31
CA LEU A 98 -31.16 5.68 12.33
C LEU A 98 -32.20 6.65 12.91
N PRO A 99 -32.68 6.40 14.15
CA PRO A 99 -33.53 7.32 14.88
C PRO A 99 -32.80 8.64 15.18
N TYR A 100 -33.52 9.76 15.19
CA TYR A 100 -32.96 11.08 15.52
C TYR A 100 -33.90 11.90 16.42
N LEU A 101 -33.35 12.82 17.20
CA LEU A 101 -34.09 13.78 18.01
C LEU A 101 -34.62 14.95 17.18
N ASP A 102 -33.75 15.54 16.37
CA ASP A 102 -34.07 16.69 15.53
C ASP A 102 -33.29 16.62 14.21
N SER A 103 -33.79 17.32 13.18
CA SER A 103 -33.21 17.31 11.85
C SER A 103 -33.32 18.64 11.12
N LEU A 104 -32.28 18.97 10.35
CA LEU A 104 -32.29 20.01 9.34
C LEU A 104 -32.03 19.38 7.97
N SER A 105 -32.96 19.55 7.04
CA SER A 105 -32.84 19.02 5.67
C SER A 105 -32.79 20.12 4.63
N ARG A 106 -31.92 19.98 3.63
CA ARG A 106 -31.92 20.79 2.41
C ARG A 106 -31.67 19.92 1.18
N GLY A 107 -32.75 19.49 0.54
CA GLY A 107 -32.69 18.49 -0.52
C GLY A 107 -32.16 17.17 0.03
N GLU A 108 -31.22 16.56 -0.69
CA GLU A 108 -30.54 15.30 -0.38
C GLU A 108 -29.41 15.42 0.67
N ARG A 109 -29.55 16.38 1.60
CA ARG A 109 -28.55 16.69 2.63
C ARG A 109 -29.25 16.89 3.95
N TYR A 110 -28.81 16.15 4.97
CA TYR A 110 -29.43 16.13 6.29
C TYR A 110 -28.38 16.39 7.37
N ILE A 111 -28.78 17.13 8.41
CA ILE A 111 -28.06 17.23 9.68
C ILE A 111 -29.02 16.72 10.74
N LEU A 112 -28.60 15.73 11.50
CA LEU A 112 -29.39 15.02 12.49
C LEU A 112 -28.73 15.19 13.86
N ILE A 113 -29.54 15.35 14.89
CA ILE A 113 -29.12 15.21 16.28
C ILE A 113 -29.59 13.84 16.74
N VAL A 114 -28.67 12.94 17.07
CA VAL A 114 -28.95 11.51 17.31
C VAL A 114 -28.54 11.14 18.72
N LYS A 115 -29.41 10.46 19.49
CA LYS A 115 -29.04 9.96 20.83
C LYS A 115 -27.85 9.02 20.74
N LEU A 116 -26.92 9.11 21.69
CA LEU A 116 -25.74 8.24 21.74
C LEU A 116 -26.11 6.74 21.76
N SER A 117 -27.19 6.39 22.46
CA SER A 117 -27.70 5.01 22.54
C SER A 117 -28.23 4.49 21.21
N ASP A 118 -28.93 5.33 20.44
CA ASP A 118 -29.46 4.95 19.12
C ASP A 118 -28.34 4.91 18.07
N TYR A 119 -27.37 5.82 18.17
CA TYR A 119 -26.17 5.74 17.34
C TYR A 119 -25.34 4.49 17.65
N TYR A 120 -25.22 4.09 18.91
CA TYR A 120 -24.58 2.83 19.30
C TYR A 120 -25.27 1.60 18.67
N LYS A 121 -26.61 1.53 18.73
CA LYS A 121 -27.38 0.45 18.07
C LYS A 121 -27.14 0.45 16.56
N PHE A 122 -27.15 1.62 15.93
CA PHE A 122 -26.88 1.76 14.50
C PHE A 122 -25.49 1.26 14.10
N LEU A 123 -24.48 1.44 14.96
CA LEU A 123 -23.13 0.94 14.75
C LEU A 123 -22.97 -0.56 14.99
N THR A 124 -23.92 -1.20 15.67
CA THR A 124 -23.78 -2.56 16.20
C THR A 124 -24.53 -3.57 15.33
N ASN A 125 -23.89 -4.70 15.04
CA ASN A 125 -24.53 -5.84 14.41
C ASN A 125 -25.55 -6.47 15.38
N GLU A 126 -26.75 -6.72 14.89
CA GLU A 126 -27.84 -7.26 15.70
C GLU A 126 -27.59 -8.72 16.11
N THR A 127 -26.84 -9.47 15.29
CA THR A 127 -26.63 -10.91 15.45
C THR A 127 -25.49 -11.26 16.40
N ASP A 128 -24.36 -10.56 16.30
CA ASP A 128 -23.12 -10.89 17.02
C ASP A 128 -22.64 -9.78 17.96
N HIS A 129 -23.39 -8.67 18.07
CA HIS A 129 -23.05 -7.49 18.87
C HIS A 129 -21.70 -6.86 18.53
N THR A 130 -21.11 -7.17 17.38
CA THR A 130 -19.86 -6.58 16.92
C THR A 130 -20.10 -5.25 16.21
N LEU A 131 -19.05 -4.42 16.11
CA LEU A 131 -19.11 -3.20 15.32
C LEU A 131 -19.28 -3.52 13.82
N ARG A 132 -20.22 -2.83 13.15
CA ARG A 132 -20.42 -2.85 11.70
C ARG A 132 -19.24 -2.21 10.96
N ARG A 133 -18.14 -2.96 10.82
CA ARG A 133 -16.87 -2.48 10.23
C ARG A 133 -17.02 -1.98 8.79
N TYR A 134 -17.96 -2.53 8.03
CA TYR A 134 -18.21 -2.13 6.63
C TYR A 134 -18.65 -0.67 6.50
N LEU A 135 -19.22 -0.07 7.56
CA LEU A 135 -19.56 1.36 7.59
C LEU A 135 -18.32 2.25 7.45
N PHE A 136 -17.13 1.73 7.74
CA PHE A 136 -15.89 2.49 7.76
C PHE A 136 -14.97 2.17 6.58
N GLU A 137 -15.44 1.44 5.56
CA GLU A 137 -14.61 0.94 4.47
C GLU A 137 -13.94 2.05 3.64
N SER A 138 -14.64 3.18 3.48
CA SER A 138 -14.12 4.39 2.83
C SER A 138 -13.03 5.11 3.64
N ASN A 139 -12.80 4.75 4.91
CA ASN A 139 -11.76 5.41 5.71
C ASN A 139 -10.37 4.92 5.33
N VAL A 140 -9.46 5.88 5.15
CA VAL A 140 -8.05 5.65 4.81
C VAL A 140 -7.22 5.15 6.01
N ARG A 141 -7.76 5.21 7.23
CA ARG A 141 -7.11 4.79 8.48
C ARG A 141 -8.13 4.11 9.38
N ASP A 142 -7.69 3.19 10.25
CA ASP A 142 -8.55 2.59 11.28
C ASP A 142 -8.35 3.27 12.66
N PHE A 143 -9.11 2.86 13.68
CA PHE A 143 -9.04 3.35 15.06
C PHE A 143 -7.60 3.34 15.59
N MET A 144 -7.15 4.51 16.07
CA MET A 144 -5.74 4.73 16.41
C MET A 144 -5.38 4.29 17.84
N GLY A 145 -6.34 3.74 18.60
CA GLY A 145 -6.15 3.38 20.00
C GLY A 145 -6.12 4.60 20.91
N LEU A 146 -5.35 4.54 21.99
CA LEU A 146 -5.21 5.65 22.94
C LEU A 146 -4.37 6.76 22.32
N ASN A 147 -4.98 7.93 22.13
CA ASN A 147 -4.34 9.17 21.73
C ASN A 147 -5.08 10.34 22.41
N ALA A 148 -4.52 11.56 22.38
CA ALA A 148 -5.10 12.70 23.08
C ALA A 148 -6.57 12.96 22.69
N VAL A 149 -6.89 12.92 21.40
CA VAL A 149 -8.26 13.10 20.89
C VAL A 149 -9.20 12.02 21.42
N ASN A 150 -8.77 10.75 21.37
CA ASN A 150 -9.59 9.63 21.80
C ASN A 150 -9.78 9.61 23.32
N GLU A 151 -8.80 10.08 24.09
CA GLU A 151 -8.94 10.28 25.54
C GLU A 151 -9.95 11.39 25.84
N ASP A 152 -9.89 12.53 25.15
CA ASP A 152 -10.85 13.62 25.34
C ASP A 152 -12.29 13.17 25.02
N ILE A 153 -12.48 12.41 23.93
CA ILE A 153 -13.78 11.82 23.57
C ILE A 153 -14.25 10.86 24.68
N LYS A 154 -13.37 9.99 25.16
CA LYS A 154 -13.69 9.00 26.20
C LYS A 154 -14.03 9.67 27.53
N LEU A 155 -13.29 10.72 27.91
CA LEU A 155 -13.57 11.53 29.11
C LEU A 155 -14.94 12.17 28.99
N THR A 156 -15.25 12.77 27.84
CA THR A 156 -16.57 13.35 27.58
C THR A 156 -17.69 12.31 27.71
N LEU A 157 -17.52 11.12 27.13
CA LEU A 157 -18.51 10.04 27.25
C LEU A 157 -18.71 9.57 28.69
N SER A 158 -17.63 9.52 29.48
CA SER A 158 -17.65 9.00 30.85
C SER A 158 -18.13 10.03 31.89
N ASP A 159 -17.95 11.31 31.61
CA ASP A 159 -18.38 12.41 32.49
C ASP A 159 -19.88 12.70 32.30
N GLN A 160 -20.68 12.33 33.30
CA GLN A 160 -22.12 12.59 33.32
C GLN A 160 -22.46 14.07 33.55
N GLY A 161 -21.54 14.87 34.10
CA GLY A 161 -21.71 16.32 34.30
C GLY A 161 -21.29 17.16 33.10
N SER A 162 -20.75 16.52 32.06
CA SER A 162 -20.32 17.19 30.83
C SER A 162 -21.49 17.85 30.10
N PRO A 163 -21.27 18.99 29.41
CA PRO A 163 -22.16 19.46 28.37
C PRO A 163 -22.51 18.36 27.36
N ASP A 164 -23.60 18.58 26.61
CA ASP A 164 -24.07 17.65 25.59
C ASP A 164 -22.96 17.26 24.61
N PHE A 165 -22.91 15.98 24.24
CA PHE A 165 -21.76 15.37 23.58
C PHE A 165 -21.45 16.02 22.22
N TRP A 166 -22.47 16.41 21.47
CA TRP A 166 -22.33 17.09 20.17
C TRP A 166 -21.73 18.51 20.28
N LEU A 167 -21.69 19.13 21.46
CA LEU A 167 -21.04 20.43 21.67
C LEU A 167 -19.52 20.31 21.77
N LEU A 168 -19.01 19.15 22.18
CA LEU A 168 -17.60 18.90 22.44
C LEU A 168 -16.94 18.05 21.35
N ASN A 169 -17.71 17.60 20.35
CA ASN A 169 -17.27 16.69 19.31
C ASN A 169 -17.67 17.20 17.92
N ASN A 170 -16.80 17.00 16.93
CA ASN A 170 -17.02 17.47 15.56
C ASN A 170 -18.17 16.75 14.80
N GLY A 171 -18.79 15.76 15.42
CA GLY A 171 -19.86 14.94 14.84
C GLY A 171 -19.36 13.88 13.86
N VAL A 172 -20.31 13.32 13.10
CA VAL A 172 -20.11 12.23 12.15
C VAL A 172 -20.62 12.67 10.78
N THR A 173 -19.91 12.30 9.70
CA THR A 173 -20.39 12.50 8.33
C THR A 173 -20.59 11.14 7.66
N ILE A 174 -21.78 10.92 7.13
CA ILE A 174 -22.24 9.71 6.46
C ILE A 174 -22.52 10.04 4.99
N LEU A 175 -21.95 9.26 4.08
CA LEU A 175 -22.35 9.18 2.68
C LEU A 175 -23.31 8.02 2.49
N SER A 176 -24.31 8.19 1.64
CA SER A 176 -25.27 7.15 1.24
C SER A 176 -25.62 7.31 -0.24
N THR A 177 -26.14 6.26 -0.86
CA THR A 177 -26.69 6.29 -2.24
C THR A 177 -28.16 6.71 -2.25
N SER A 178 -28.87 6.42 -1.16
CA SER A 178 -30.25 6.84 -0.91
C SER A 178 -30.44 7.12 0.57
N ALA A 179 -31.23 8.14 0.90
CA ALA A 179 -31.70 8.37 2.25
C ALA A 179 -33.14 8.90 2.25
N GLN A 180 -33.99 8.34 3.11
CA GLN A 180 -35.39 8.75 3.26
C GLN A 180 -35.75 8.93 4.73
N MET A 181 -36.36 10.06 5.05
CA MET A 181 -36.85 10.37 6.38
C MET A 181 -38.29 9.86 6.50
N ILE A 182 -38.53 8.93 7.42
CA ILE A 182 -39.86 8.36 7.68
C ILE A 182 -40.12 8.46 9.18
N GLY A 183 -41.12 9.27 9.55
CA GLY A 183 -41.39 9.58 10.95
C GLY A 183 -40.21 10.30 11.60
N GLN A 184 -39.68 9.73 12.68
CA GLN A 184 -38.54 10.27 13.43
C GLN A 184 -37.26 9.44 13.22
N SER A 185 -37.12 8.83 12.04
CA SER A 185 -35.96 8.02 11.67
C SER A 185 -35.57 8.26 10.21
N ILE A 186 -34.28 8.13 9.92
CA ILE A 186 -33.76 8.12 8.56
C ILE A 186 -33.37 6.71 8.16
N TYR A 187 -33.77 6.31 6.96
CA TYR A 187 -33.42 5.03 6.35
C TYR A 187 -32.40 5.30 5.25
N MET A 188 -31.23 4.65 5.32
CA MET A 188 -30.10 4.92 4.43
C MET A 188 -29.58 3.65 3.78
N GLU A 189 -29.17 3.75 2.51
CA GLU A 189 -28.56 2.67 1.73
C GLU A 189 -27.09 2.97 1.40
N ASP A 190 -26.27 1.92 1.26
CA ASP A 190 -24.83 1.98 0.94
C ASP A 190 -24.04 2.99 1.79
N ILE A 191 -24.27 2.87 3.09
CA ILE A 191 -23.78 3.78 4.13
C ILE A 191 -22.26 3.68 4.23
N GLN A 192 -21.60 4.83 4.21
CA GLN A 192 -20.18 4.99 4.45
C GLN A 192 -19.93 6.18 5.39
N ILE A 193 -19.43 5.91 6.60
CA ILE A 193 -18.98 6.93 7.55
C ILE A 193 -17.62 7.46 7.06
N VAL A 194 -17.60 8.66 6.49
CA VAL A 194 -16.39 9.30 5.94
C VAL A 194 -15.72 10.26 6.91
N ASN A 195 -16.39 10.56 8.03
CA ASN A 195 -15.85 11.32 9.15
C ASN A 195 -16.43 10.82 10.46
N GLY A 196 -15.62 10.90 11.53
CA GLY A 196 -16.05 10.51 12.86
C GLY A 196 -15.69 9.08 13.23
N LEU A 197 -14.82 8.38 12.48
CA LEU A 197 -14.36 7.03 12.83
C LEU A 197 -13.93 6.89 14.30
N GLN A 198 -13.12 7.83 14.81
CA GLN A 198 -12.68 7.79 16.20
C GLN A 198 -13.84 8.02 17.19
N THR A 199 -14.75 8.95 16.87
CA THR A 199 -15.96 9.21 17.64
C THR A 199 -16.86 7.98 17.68
N SER A 200 -17.17 7.38 16.52
CA SER A 200 -18.01 6.19 16.40
C SER A 200 -17.43 5.00 17.15
N GLU A 201 -16.12 4.73 17.00
CA GLU A 201 -15.49 3.64 17.75
C GLU A 201 -15.46 3.92 19.26
N SER A 202 -15.24 5.16 19.69
CA SER A 202 -15.23 5.52 21.11
C SER A 202 -16.62 5.37 21.73
N ILE A 203 -17.67 5.77 21.01
CA ILE A 203 -19.07 5.53 21.41
C ILE A 203 -19.32 4.03 21.52
N PHE A 204 -18.99 3.25 20.47
CA PHE A 204 -19.15 1.80 20.49
C PHE A 204 -18.47 1.15 21.70
N ARG A 205 -17.18 1.46 21.91
CA ARG A 205 -16.40 0.92 23.04
C ARG A 205 -16.93 1.36 24.39
N HIS A 206 -17.48 2.57 24.52
CA HIS A 206 -18.04 3.02 25.79
C HIS A 206 -19.24 2.16 26.20
N PHE A 207 -20.21 1.98 25.31
CA PHE A 207 -21.41 1.19 25.58
C PHE A 207 -21.14 -0.32 25.64
N ASP A 208 -20.24 -0.84 24.79
CA ASP A 208 -19.81 -2.25 24.80
C ASP A 208 -19.14 -2.64 26.13
N ASN A 209 -18.41 -1.70 26.76
CA ASN A 209 -17.84 -1.89 28.10
C ASN A 209 -18.84 -1.65 29.25
N GLY A 210 -20.14 -1.60 28.96
CA GLY A 210 -21.19 -1.39 29.96
C GLY A 210 -21.41 0.07 30.38
N GLY A 211 -20.84 1.03 29.65
CA GLY A 211 -21.13 2.44 29.83
C GLY A 211 -22.61 2.75 29.54
N SER A 212 -23.18 3.68 30.30
CA SER A 212 -24.55 4.13 30.14
C SER A 212 -24.59 5.65 30.08
N ASP A 213 -25.52 6.19 29.32
CA ASP A 213 -25.73 7.62 29.21
C ASP A 213 -27.09 8.01 29.80
N GLN A 214 -27.09 8.48 31.05
CA GLN A 214 -28.33 8.75 31.78
C GLN A 214 -29.05 10.01 31.29
N HIS A 215 -28.30 10.92 30.66
CA HIS A 215 -28.79 12.21 30.19
C HIS A 215 -29.26 12.20 28.73
N GLU A 216 -29.27 11.03 28.07
CA GLU A 216 -29.63 10.87 26.66
C GLU A 216 -28.97 11.90 25.71
N ARG A 217 -27.69 12.18 25.96
CA ARG A 217 -26.86 13.08 25.18
C ARG A 217 -26.80 12.64 23.72
N ALA A 218 -26.52 13.59 22.85
CA ALA A 218 -26.62 13.40 21.42
C ALA A 218 -25.30 13.63 20.68
N VAL A 219 -25.18 13.02 19.50
CA VAL A 219 -24.12 13.24 18.52
C VAL A 219 -24.73 13.86 17.26
N MET A 220 -24.04 14.85 16.68
CA MET A 220 -24.43 15.44 15.41
C MET A 220 -24.00 14.52 14.25
N VAL A 221 -24.94 14.14 13.39
CA VAL A 221 -24.71 13.30 12.21
C VAL A 221 -25.11 14.06 10.95
N LYS A 222 -24.18 14.22 10.01
CA LYS A 222 -24.43 14.79 8.69
C LYS A 222 -24.60 13.66 7.69
N VAL A 223 -25.72 13.60 6.99
CA VAL A 223 -25.98 12.61 5.93
C VAL A 223 -25.99 13.34 4.59
N ILE A 224 -25.19 12.84 3.65
CA ILE A 224 -25.11 13.36 2.28
C ILE A 224 -25.42 12.22 1.34
N VAL A 225 -26.46 12.39 0.52
CA VAL A 225 -26.81 11.42 -0.54
C VAL A 225 -26.07 11.83 -1.82
N SER A 226 -25.38 10.87 -2.42
CA SER A 226 -24.74 11.08 -3.72
C SER A 226 -24.45 9.74 -4.40
N ASN A 227 -24.87 9.63 -5.66
CA ASN A 227 -24.57 8.53 -6.57
C ASN A 227 -23.37 8.83 -7.49
N ASP A 228 -22.84 10.05 -7.45
CA ASP A 228 -21.67 10.45 -8.23
C ASP A 228 -20.38 10.08 -7.47
N GLU A 229 -19.67 9.08 -7.98
CA GLU A 229 -18.42 8.60 -7.39
C GLU A 229 -17.37 9.72 -7.25
N SER A 230 -17.28 10.63 -8.21
CA SER A 230 -16.31 11.73 -8.18
C SER A 230 -16.60 12.73 -7.06
N VAL A 231 -17.89 13.02 -6.79
CA VAL A 231 -18.33 13.90 -5.70
C VAL A 231 -18.10 13.24 -4.35
N ARG A 232 -18.44 11.95 -4.22
CA ARG A 232 -18.16 11.16 -3.01
C ARG A 232 -16.67 11.19 -2.67
N ASP A 233 -15.82 10.95 -3.67
CA ASP A 233 -14.38 11.00 -3.57
C ASP A 233 -13.84 12.37 -3.13
N GLN A 234 -14.38 13.45 -3.70
CA GLN A 234 -14.03 14.81 -3.28
C GLN A 234 -14.43 15.07 -1.82
N ILE A 235 -15.61 14.63 -1.38
CA ILE A 235 -16.06 14.77 0.00
C ILE A 235 -15.16 13.95 0.94
N ILE A 236 -14.83 12.71 0.58
CA ILE A 236 -13.90 11.86 1.34
C ILE A 236 -12.55 12.56 1.48
N ARG A 237 -11.99 13.07 0.39
CA ARG A 237 -10.70 13.79 0.41
C ARG A 237 -10.77 15.07 1.25
N ALA A 238 -11.79 15.91 1.05
CA ALA A 238 -11.95 17.17 1.78
C ALA A 238 -12.10 16.94 3.28
N THR A 239 -12.86 15.91 3.67
CA THR A 239 -13.13 15.61 5.06
C THR A 239 -11.90 14.99 5.76
N ASN A 240 -11.14 14.16 5.05
CA ASN A 240 -9.89 13.59 5.55
C ASN A 240 -8.74 14.61 5.62
N ASN A 241 -8.74 15.64 4.77
CA ASN A 241 -7.70 16.69 4.75
C ASN A 241 -7.73 17.62 5.98
N GLN A 242 -8.78 17.59 6.81
CA GLN A 242 -8.86 18.39 8.04
C GLN A 242 -8.05 17.80 9.20
N THR A 243 -7.51 16.57 9.07
CA THR A 243 -6.51 16.03 9.99
C THR A 243 -5.25 15.64 9.22
N ALA A 244 -4.09 15.65 9.87
CA ALA A 244 -2.84 15.20 9.25
C ALA A 244 -2.90 13.70 8.94
N VAL A 245 -3.43 13.35 7.76
CA VAL A 245 -3.34 12.01 7.17
C VAL A 245 -1.96 11.82 6.62
N GLU A 246 -1.29 10.72 6.99
CA GLU A 246 -0.07 10.36 6.30
C GLU A 246 -0.41 10.07 4.83
N GLN A 247 0.12 10.84 3.88
CA GLN A 247 -0.27 10.79 2.46
C GLN A 247 -0.37 9.37 1.85
N TYR A 248 0.46 8.42 2.27
CA TYR A 248 0.40 7.04 1.75
C TYR A 248 -0.88 6.29 2.18
N SER A 249 -1.53 6.68 3.28
CA SER A 249 -2.79 6.09 3.72
C SER A 249 -3.92 6.38 2.73
N LEU A 250 -3.80 7.42 1.89
CA LEU A 250 -4.74 7.68 0.80
C LEU A 250 -4.76 6.55 -0.23
N HIS A 251 -3.61 5.92 -0.47
CA HIS A 251 -3.53 4.75 -1.35
C HIS A 251 -4.25 3.54 -0.77
N ALA A 252 -4.60 3.54 0.53
CA ALA A 252 -5.29 2.43 1.14
C ALA A 252 -6.50 2.08 0.28
N THR A 253 -7.42 3.01 -0.01
CA THR A 253 -8.69 2.77 -0.72
C THR A 253 -8.57 2.25 -2.16
N GLU A 254 -7.37 2.27 -2.75
CA GLU A 254 -7.14 1.80 -4.11
C GLU A 254 -7.38 0.31 -4.31
N ARG A 255 -7.73 -0.05 -5.55
CA ARG A 255 -8.05 -1.42 -5.95
C ARG A 255 -6.89 -2.40 -5.72
N ILE A 256 -5.68 -2.06 -6.17
CA ILE A 256 -4.50 -2.93 -6.03
C ILE A 256 -4.26 -3.33 -4.57
N GLN A 257 -4.50 -2.41 -3.63
CA GLN A 257 -4.34 -2.70 -2.21
C GLN A 257 -5.41 -3.66 -1.67
N LYS A 258 -6.65 -3.56 -2.15
CA LYS A 258 -7.73 -4.53 -1.85
C LYS A 258 -7.43 -5.90 -2.46
N ASP A 259 -6.93 -5.94 -3.69
CA ASP A 259 -6.53 -7.18 -4.37
C ASP A 259 -5.41 -7.89 -3.60
N VAL A 260 -4.39 -7.14 -3.17
CA VAL A 260 -3.29 -7.63 -2.31
C VAL A 260 -3.80 -8.13 -0.97
N GLU A 261 -4.73 -7.42 -0.34
CA GLU A 261 -5.35 -7.84 0.92
C GLU A 261 -6.06 -9.19 0.79
N GLU A 262 -6.91 -9.33 -0.23
CA GLU A 262 -7.71 -10.53 -0.45
C GLU A 262 -6.84 -11.76 -0.75
N ILE A 263 -5.83 -11.62 -1.61
CA ILE A 263 -4.94 -12.74 -1.93
C ILE A 263 -4.08 -13.14 -0.74
N LEU A 264 -3.63 -12.17 0.07
CA LEU A 264 -2.84 -12.46 1.27
C LEU A 264 -3.71 -13.15 2.33
N LEU A 265 -4.94 -12.69 2.53
CA LEU A 265 -5.88 -13.30 3.48
C LEU A 265 -6.19 -14.76 3.12
N ARG A 266 -6.42 -15.05 1.83
CA ARG A 266 -6.60 -16.43 1.33
C ARG A 266 -5.40 -17.35 1.60
N ASN A 267 -4.22 -16.76 1.76
CA ASN A 267 -2.97 -17.48 2.07
C ASN A 267 -2.57 -17.36 3.54
N GLY A 268 -3.48 -16.94 4.43
CA GLY A 268 -3.26 -16.89 5.89
C GLY A 268 -2.49 -15.67 6.39
N PHE A 269 -2.32 -14.62 5.58
CA PHE A 269 -1.65 -13.38 5.96
C PHE A 269 -2.63 -12.22 6.12
N PHE A 270 -2.50 -11.45 7.19
CA PHE A 270 -3.39 -10.33 7.48
C PHE A 270 -2.76 -9.01 7.02
N TYR A 271 -3.14 -8.54 5.83
CA TYR A 271 -2.54 -7.36 5.20
C TYR A 271 -3.13 -6.04 5.71
N ASP A 272 -2.43 -5.37 6.62
CA ASP A 272 -2.89 -4.17 7.33
C ASP A 272 -2.80 -2.91 6.46
N ARG A 273 -3.60 -2.88 5.39
CA ARG A 273 -3.76 -1.77 4.45
C ARG A 273 -4.11 -0.46 5.16
N ARG A 274 -5.04 -0.55 6.12
CA ARG A 274 -5.39 0.50 7.08
C ARG A 274 -4.70 0.19 8.39
N ARG A 275 -3.84 1.09 8.85
CA ARG A 275 -3.03 0.87 10.06
C ARG A 275 -3.92 0.52 11.27
N ASN A 276 -3.54 -0.56 11.95
CA ASN A 276 -4.20 -1.17 13.12
C ASN A 276 -5.50 -1.95 12.82
N PHE A 277 -5.91 -2.14 11.58
CA PHE A 277 -7.16 -2.81 11.25
C PHE A 277 -7.26 -4.23 11.78
N TYR A 278 -6.28 -5.07 11.46
CA TYR A 278 -6.25 -6.45 11.97
C TYR A 278 -5.84 -6.51 13.45
N LYS A 279 -5.02 -5.57 13.91
CA LYS A 279 -4.63 -5.47 15.33
C LYS A 279 -5.84 -5.21 16.23
N ASN A 280 -6.77 -4.34 15.80
CA ASN A 280 -7.99 -4.01 16.54
C ASN A 280 -8.98 -5.18 16.56
N GLN A 281 -8.81 -6.17 15.68
CA GLN A 281 -9.57 -7.42 15.64
C GLN A 281 -8.91 -8.55 16.46
N GLY A 282 -7.83 -8.25 17.20
CA GLY A 282 -7.13 -9.24 18.02
C GLY A 282 -6.12 -10.10 17.27
N VAL A 283 -5.83 -9.81 15.99
CA VAL A 283 -4.80 -10.53 15.24
C VAL A 283 -3.42 -10.23 15.82
N THR A 284 -2.60 -11.27 16.00
CA THR A 284 -1.24 -11.13 16.54
C THR A 284 -0.34 -10.36 15.57
N ARG A 285 0.63 -9.62 16.11
CA ARG A 285 1.54 -8.80 15.29
C ARG A 285 2.36 -9.62 14.30
N ASP A 286 2.68 -10.86 14.64
CA ASP A 286 3.49 -11.75 13.80
C ASP A 286 2.71 -12.28 12.60
N ALA A 287 1.38 -12.33 12.66
CA ALA A 287 0.52 -12.69 11.52
C ALA A 287 0.23 -11.49 10.60
N ILE A 288 0.45 -10.26 11.09
CA ILE A 288 0.19 -9.02 10.34
C ILE A 288 1.31 -8.74 9.34
N VAL A 289 0.92 -8.27 8.15
CA VAL A 289 1.77 -7.82 7.06
C VAL A 289 1.39 -6.39 6.72
N THR A 290 2.34 -5.45 6.78
CA THR A 290 2.05 -4.03 6.44
C THR A 290 2.37 -3.73 4.98
N PRO A 291 1.81 -2.64 4.39
CA PRO A 291 2.18 -2.18 3.04
C PRO A 291 3.67 -1.98 2.86
N LEU A 292 4.35 -1.40 3.85
CA LEU A 292 5.80 -1.21 3.82
C LEU A 292 6.56 -2.56 3.85
N TYR A 293 6.07 -3.54 4.61
CA TYR A 293 6.69 -4.87 4.70
C TYR A 293 6.67 -5.55 3.33
N ILE A 294 5.50 -5.65 2.71
CA ILE A 294 5.34 -6.30 1.40
C ILE A 294 6.05 -5.51 0.29
N ALA A 295 5.96 -4.17 0.30
CA ALA A 295 6.67 -3.32 -0.65
C ALA A 295 8.19 -3.49 -0.57
N SER A 296 8.74 -3.64 0.64
CA SER A 296 10.16 -3.93 0.82
C SER A 296 10.53 -5.31 0.29
N GLY A 297 9.67 -6.32 0.45
CA GLY A 297 9.88 -7.64 -0.13
C GLY A 297 9.89 -7.65 -1.65
N LEU A 298 8.95 -6.93 -2.28
CA LEU A 298 8.94 -6.76 -3.73
C LEU A 298 10.19 -6.02 -4.22
N THR A 299 10.60 -4.95 -3.52
CA THR A 299 11.83 -4.21 -3.81
C THR A 299 13.08 -5.10 -3.71
N THR A 300 13.12 -6.00 -2.72
CA THR A 300 14.21 -6.95 -2.53
C THR A 300 14.24 -8.02 -3.61
N LEU A 301 13.13 -8.74 -3.79
CA LEU A 301 13.11 -10.00 -4.56
C LEU A 301 12.83 -9.75 -6.04
N VAL A 302 11.96 -8.80 -6.39
CA VAL A 302 11.59 -8.55 -7.79
C VAL A 302 12.52 -7.50 -8.41
N LEU A 303 12.74 -6.39 -7.70
CA LEU A 303 13.60 -5.29 -8.20
C LEU A 303 15.09 -5.55 -7.95
N LYS A 304 15.46 -6.60 -7.19
CA LYS A 304 16.86 -6.94 -6.85
C LYS A 304 17.61 -5.82 -6.11
N MET A 305 16.92 -5.12 -5.21
CA MET A 305 17.44 -3.98 -4.45
C MET A 305 17.41 -4.22 -2.92
N PRO A 306 18.10 -5.26 -2.40
CA PRO A 306 18.07 -5.64 -0.98
C PRO A 306 18.59 -4.55 -0.02
N TYR A 307 19.60 -3.76 -0.41
CA TYR A 307 20.09 -2.63 0.39
C TYR A 307 19.03 -1.54 0.51
N ASN A 308 18.42 -1.13 -0.61
CA ASN A 308 17.40 -0.07 -0.60
C ASN A 308 16.15 -0.51 0.18
N ALA A 309 15.71 -1.76 -0.02
CA ALA A 309 14.61 -2.35 0.72
C ALA A 309 14.85 -2.37 2.25
N SER A 310 16.05 -2.73 2.69
CA SER A 310 16.41 -2.75 4.13
C SER A 310 16.32 -1.37 4.80
N ARG A 311 16.43 -0.29 4.01
CA ARG A 311 16.37 1.09 4.47
C ARG A 311 15.05 1.78 4.13
N MET A 312 14.13 1.06 3.50
CA MET A 312 12.87 1.60 3.02
C MET A 312 12.07 2.18 4.20
N LYS A 313 11.56 3.38 3.99
CA LYS A 313 10.68 4.08 4.92
C LYS A 313 9.36 4.35 4.23
N THR A 314 8.33 4.59 5.03
CA THR A 314 6.98 4.91 4.56
C THR A 314 6.93 6.10 3.59
N ARG A 315 7.89 7.03 3.65
CA ARG A 315 8.00 8.14 2.69
C ARG A 315 8.12 7.68 1.23
N VAL A 316 8.72 6.51 0.98
CA VAL A 316 8.84 5.98 -0.40
C VAL A 316 7.46 5.73 -1.00
N LEU A 317 6.51 5.26 -0.19
CA LEU A 317 5.13 5.02 -0.62
C LEU A 317 4.31 6.30 -0.83
N ARG A 318 4.88 7.49 -0.57
CA ARG A 318 4.25 8.78 -0.91
C ARG A 318 4.64 9.27 -2.30
N ASN A 319 5.67 8.67 -2.91
CA ASN A 319 6.08 9.00 -4.27
C ASN A 319 5.31 8.09 -5.23
N GLU A 320 4.44 8.68 -6.05
CA GLU A 320 3.59 7.93 -6.98
C GLU A 320 4.39 7.06 -7.94
N GLY A 321 5.54 7.53 -8.42
CA GLY A 321 6.42 6.74 -9.29
C GLY A 321 6.94 5.47 -8.61
N ALA A 322 7.38 5.57 -7.34
CA ALA A 322 7.73 4.41 -6.53
C ALA A 322 6.55 3.47 -6.34
N TYR A 323 5.44 4.05 -5.92
CA TYR A 323 4.26 3.33 -5.51
C TYR A 323 3.70 2.53 -6.69
N ASN A 324 3.56 3.15 -7.86
CA ASN A 324 3.08 2.50 -9.09
C ASN A 324 4.04 1.45 -9.64
N THR A 325 5.35 1.59 -9.36
CA THR A 325 6.35 0.55 -9.72
C THR A 325 6.21 -0.67 -8.82
N ILE A 326 5.96 -0.46 -7.52
CA ILE A 326 5.86 -1.53 -6.54
C ILE A 326 4.50 -2.21 -6.64
N PHE A 327 3.42 -1.44 -6.57
CA PHE A 327 2.04 -1.89 -6.63
C PHE A 327 1.48 -1.68 -8.04
N SER A 328 1.96 -2.50 -8.97
CA SER A 328 1.48 -2.48 -10.36
C SER A 328 0.44 -3.57 -10.60
N GLU A 329 -0.67 -3.22 -11.24
CA GLU A 329 -1.69 -4.19 -11.70
C GLU A 329 -1.16 -5.16 -12.77
N ARG A 330 0.03 -4.90 -13.34
CA ARG A 330 0.68 -5.79 -14.31
C ARG A 330 1.38 -6.99 -13.66
N LEU A 331 1.60 -6.95 -12.35
CA LEU A 331 2.23 -8.05 -11.62
C LEU A 331 1.22 -9.17 -11.38
N ASP A 332 1.68 -10.41 -11.50
CA ASP A 332 0.88 -11.57 -11.11
C ASP A 332 0.50 -11.47 -9.63
N ILE A 333 -0.79 -11.46 -9.33
CA ILE A 333 -1.31 -11.31 -7.97
C ILE A 333 -0.80 -12.40 -7.01
N ASN A 334 -0.41 -13.57 -7.52
CA ASN A 334 0.13 -14.67 -6.72
C ASN A 334 1.56 -14.40 -6.21
N ILE A 335 2.20 -13.32 -6.66
CA ILE A 335 3.53 -12.94 -6.17
C ILE A 335 3.50 -12.47 -4.72
N TRP A 336 2.41 -11.83 -4.29
CA TRP A 336 2.32 -11.20 -2.98
C TRP A 336 2.36 -12.22 -1.83
N PRO A 337 1.58 -13.32 -1.85
CA PRO A 337 1.72 -14.39 -0.87
C PRO A 337 3.10 -15.02 -0.87
N LYS A 338 3.71 -15.21 -2.05
CA LYS A 338 5.05 -15.80 -2.15
C LYS A 338 6.11 -14.91 -1.49
N ILE A 339 6.06 -13.60 -1.72
CA ILE A 339 6.92 -12.63 -1.05
C ILE A 339 6.68 -12.64 0.47
N ALA A 340 5.42 -12.59 0.92
CA ALA A 340 5.07 -12.62 2.34
C ALA A 340 5.66 -13.86 3.02
N LEU A 341 5.50 -15.03 2.40
CA LEU A 341 5.95 -16.30 2.91
C LEU A 341 7.48 -16.39 3.01
N ILE A 342 8.21 -15.97 1.97
CA ILE A 342 9.68 -15.93 1.99
C ILE A 342 10.18 -15.03 3.12
N LEU A 343 9.62 -13.83 3.27
CA LEU A 343 10.03 -12.90 4.32
C LEU A 343 9.69 -13.41 5.71
N LYS A 344 8.51 -14.00 5.92
CA LYS A 344 8.09 -14.56 7.21
C LYS A 344 8.95 -15.76 7.60
N LYS A 345 9.30 -16.64 6.66
CA LYS A 345 10.25 -17.74 6.89
C LYS A 345 11.66 -17.22 7.20
N THR A 346 12.08 -16.14 6.54
CA THR A 346 13.33 -15.47 6.88
C THR A 346 13.29 -14.88 8.30
N ASP A 347 12.18 -14.25 8.70
CA ASP A 347 11.99 -13.71 10.05
C ASP A 347 11.98 -14.82 11.11
N GLU A 348 11.26 -15.91 10.87
CA GLU A 348 11.20 -17.10 11.73
C GLU A 348 12.60 -17.66 12.01
N TYR A 349 13.43 -17.78 10.97
CA TYR A 349 14.82 -18.23 11.10
C TYR A 349 15.70 -17.21 11.85
N LEU A 350 15.58 -15.92 11.54
CA LEU A 350 16.36 -14.88 12.24
C LEU A 350 16.00 -14.80 13.74
N TYR A 351 14.74 -15.05 14.09
CA TYR A 351 14.31 -15.16 15.48
C TYR A 351 14.89 -16.38 16.18
N SER A 352 14.97 -17.54 15.51
CA SER A 352 15.52 -18.76 16.12
C SER A 352 16.99 -18.62 16.49
N ILE A 353 17.78 -17.85 15.72
CA ILE A 353 19.21 -17.63 15.98
C ILE A 353 19.46 -16.68 17.15
N ARG A 354 18.67 -15.60 17.28
CA ARG A 354 18.95 -14.53 18.28
C ARG A 354 18.12 -14.65 19.55
N GLY A 355 17.20 -15.61 19.62
CA GLY A 355 16.14 -15.69 20.62
C GLY A 355 15.12 -14.53 20.49
N HIS A 356 14.01 -14.63 21.21
CA HIS A 356 12.92 -13.62 21.23
C HIS A 356 13.36 -12.21 21.71
N SER A 357 14.62 -12.04 22.12
CA SER A 357 15.26 -10.79 22.54
C SER A 357 15.85 -9.97 21.37
N GLY A 358 15.76 -10.46 20.13
CA GLY A 358 16.07 -9.72 18.92
C GLY A 358 14.96 -8.74 18.50
N GLY A 359 15.01 -7.49 18.99
CA GLY A 359 14.05 -6.47 18.58
C GLY A 359 14.03 -6.20 17.05
N GLU A 360 12.97 -5.56 16.56
CA GLU A 360 12.70 -5.20 15.14
C GLU A 360 13.90 -4.59 14.39
N GLY A 361 14.85 -3.97 15.09
CA GLY A 361 16.09 -3.46 14.49
C GLY A 361 16.99 -4.53 13.87
N PHE A 362 17.06 -5.73 14.46
CA PHE A 362 17.85 -6.84 13.94
C PHE A 362 17.23 -7.41 12.66
N LEU A 363 15.92 -7.65 12.67
CA LEU A 363 15.19 -8.10 11.48
C LEU A 363 15.31 -7.09 10.35
N LYS A 364 15.10 -5.79 10.62
CA LYS A 364 15.26 -4.75 9.60
C LYS A 364 16.67 -4.72 8.99
N LYS A 365 17.70 -5.07 9.74
CA LYS A 365 19.08 -5.13 9.25
C LYS A 365 19.30 -6.30 8.30
N TRP A 366 18.77 -7.48 8.61
CA TRP A 366 19.14 -8.72 7.93
C TRP A 366 18.06 -9.33 7.05
N ARG A 367 16.76 -9.13 7.32
CA ARG A 367 15.63 -9.73 6.59
C ARG A 367 15.81 -9.66 5.08
N GLN A 368 16.01 -8.46 4.56
CA GLN A 368 16.09 -8.25 3.10
C GLN A 368 17.37 -8.84 2.50
N ILE A 369 18.49 -8.76 3.22
CA ILE A 369 19.76 -9.30 2.76
C ILE A 369 19.70 -10.83 2.73
N LEU A 370 19.27 -11.44 3.84
CA LEU A 370 19.18 -12.88 3.96
C LEU A 370 18.14 -13.46 2.99
N ALA A 371 16.95 -12.87 2.88
CA ALA A 371 15.93 -13.32 1.94
C ALA A 371 16.46 -13.31 0.50
N PHE A 372 17.11 -12.22 0.07
CA PHE A 372 17.69 -12.12 -1.27
C PHE A 372 18.79 -13.16 -1.49
N CYS A 373 19.77 -13.25 -0.60
CA CYS A 373 20.85 -14.24 -0.69
C CYS A 373 20.33 -15.67 -0.73
N SER A 374 19.29 -15.99 0.05
CA SER A 374 18.72 -17.34 0.12
C SER A 374 18.03 -17.73 -1.20
N VAL A 375 17.29 -16.80 -1.80
CA VAL A 375 16.65 -17.02 -3.11
C VAL A 375 17.71 -17.09 -4.21
N SER A 376 18.73 -16.24 -4.18
CA SER A 376 19.85 -16.32 -5.14
C SER A 376 20.59 -17.64 -5.03
N LEU A 377 20.81 -18.15 -3.81
CA LEU A 377 21.41 -19.45 -3.58
C LEU A 377 20.52 -20.60 -4.08
N TYR A 378 19.19 -20.46 -3.96
CA TYR A 378 18.25 -21.47 -4.46
C TYR A 378 18.34 -21.64 -5.99
N PHE A 379 18.49 -20.54 -6.73
CA PHE A 379 18.58 -20.54 -8.20
C PHE A 379 20.01 -20.50 -8.75
N LEU A 380 21.01 -20.37 -7.88
CA LEU A 380 22.43 -20.17 -8.23
C LEU A 380 22.69 -18.93 -9.11
N LYS A 381 21.86 -17.89 -8.98
CA LYS A 381 21.97 -16.63 -9.75
C LYS A 381 21.28 -15.47 -9.05
N PHE A 382 21.66 -14.23 -9.36
CA PHE A 382 21.04 -13.03 -8.80
C PHE A 382 19.86 -12.49 -9.61
N ASP A 383 19.78 -12.80 -10.91
CA ASP A 383 18.80 -12.24 -11.85
C ASP A 383 17.53 -13.08 -12.01
N PHE A 384 17.19 -13.89 -11.01
CA PHE A 384 16.00 -14.73 -11.01
C PHE A 384 14.71 -13.96 -11.40
N THR A 385 13.82 -14.68 -12.09
CA THR A 385 12.62 -14.14 -12.72
C THR A 385 11.39 -14.27 -11.81
N LEU A 386 10.31 -13.55 -12.15
CA LEU A 386 9.03 -13.69 -11.45
C LEU A 386 8.47 -15.12 -11.50
N LYS A 387 8.60 -15.80 -12.64
CA LYS A 387 8.15 -17.19 -12.82
C LYS A 387 8.92 -18.15 -11.91
N GLU A 388 10.23 -17.95 -11.79
CA GLU A 388 11.07 -18.72 -10.87
C GLU A 388 10.69 -18.45 -9.41
N LEU A 389 10.47 -17.18 -9.04
CA LEU A 389 10.05 -16.83 -7.68
C LEU A 389 8.75 -17.53 -7.27
N LEU A 390 7.77 -17.62 -8.19
CA LEU A 390 6.51 -18.33 -7.99
C LEU A 390 6.69 -19.84 -7.82
N SER A 391 7.67 -20.45 -8.48
CA SER A 391 7.94 -21.90 -8.45
C SER A 391 8.81 -22.35 -7.27
N ILE A 392 9.26 -21.44 -6.39
CA ILE A 392 10.05 -21.80 -5.21
C ILE A 392 9.27 -22.76 -4.31
N ASP A 393 9.93 -23.88 -3.98
CA ASP A 393 9.64 -24.73 -2.84
C ASP A 393 10.12 -24.06 -1.56
N ILE A 394 9.17 -23.65 -0.73
CA ILE A 394 9.41 -22.86 0.47
C ILE A 394 10.03 -23.70 1.59
N ASP A 395 9.71 -25.00 1.66
CA ASP A 395 10.27 -25.88 2.69
C ASP A 395 11.75 -26.12 2.42
N LYS A 396 12.10 -26.32 1.14
CA LYS A 396 13.51 -26.39 0.74
C LYS A 396 14.24 -25.07 0.99
N LEU A 397 13.63 -23.93 0.64
CA LEU A 397 14.21 -22.62 0.91
C LEU A 397 14.49 -22.42 2.40
N PHE A 398 13.51 -22.74 3.26
CA PHE A 398 13.59 -22.53 4.71
C PHE A 398 14.55 -23.49 5.40
N ASN A 399 14.51 -24.79 5.08
CA ASN A 399 15.29 -25.81 5.78
C ASN A 399 16.74 -25.90 5.30
N LYS A 400 17.06 -25.37 4.11
CA LYS A 400 18.40 -25.46 3.52
C LYS A 400 18.98 -24.10 3.17
N ASN A 401 18.37 -23.38 2.21
CA ASN A 401 19.00 -22.21 1.62
C ASN A 401 19.13 -21.02 2.59
N ILE A 402 18.12 -20.79 3.45
CA ILE A 402 18.19 -19.75 4.48
C ILE A 402 19.32 -20.05 5.50
N PRO A 403 19.40 -21.26 6.09
CA PRO A 403 20.52 -21.64 6.95
C PRO A 403 21.89 -21.52 6.28
N ASP A 404 22.04 -22.06 5.07
CA ASP A 404 23.31 -22.05 4.33
C ASP A 404 23.78 -20.61 4.05
N ALA A 405 22.86 -19.73 3.61
CA ALA A 405 23.16 -18.33 3.37
C ALA A 405 23.57 -17.62 4.67
N TRP A 406 22.83 -17.83 5.75
CA TRP A 406 23.17 -17.21 7.04
C TRP A 406 24.51 -17.68 7.60
N GLN A 407 24.84 -18.96 7.48
CA GLN A 407 26.11 -19.50 7.96
C GLN A 407 27.31 -18.77 7.32
N GLN A 408 27.23 -18.45 6.03
CA GLN A 408 28.28 -17.70 5.34
C GLN A 408 28.27 -16.21 5.72
N ILE A 409 27.07 -15.61 5.85
CA ILE A 409 26.93 -14.22 6.29
C ILE A 409 27.48 -14.02 7.71
N ALA A 410 27.24 -14.97 8.61
CA ALA A 410 27.70 -14.92 10.00
C ALA A 410 29.22 -15.00 10.13
N LYS A 411 29.91 -15.77 9.27
CA LYS A 411 31.39 -15.79 9.22
C LYS A 411 31.98 -14.42 8.90
N LEU A 412 31.34 -13.70 7.98
CA LEU A 412 31.76 -12.33 7.65
C LEU A 412 31.38 -11.34 8.75
N SER A 413 30.34 -11.61 9.55
CA SER A 413 29.85 -10.61 10.50
C SER A 413 30.84 -10.29 11.61
N ASP A 414 31.66 -11.26 12.02
CA ASP A 414 32.57 -11.07 13.16
C ASP A 414 33.83 -10.27 12.77
N ASP A 415 34.36 -10.47 11.55
CA ASP A 415 35.54 -9.75 11.06
C ASP A 415 35.21 -8.42 10.33
N PHE A 416 34.01 -8.31 9.74
CA PHE A 416 33.63 -7.21 8.83
C PHE A 416 32.61 -6.22 9.42
N VAL A 417 31.83 -6.60 10.44
CA VAL A 417 30.77 -5.75 11.05
C VAL A 417 31.29 -4.96 12.26
N VAL A 418 32.62 -4.86 12.42
CA VAL A 418 33.30 -4.14 13.52
C VAL A 418 32.94 -2.65 13.61
N VAL A 419 32.27 -2.06 12.61
CA VAL A 419 31.67 -0.71 12.76
C VAL A 419 30.21 -0.84 13.16
N ASN A 420 30.03 -0.98 14.47
CA ASN A 420 28.85 -0.95 15.34
C ASN A 420 27.67 -0.07 14.86
N SER A 421 27.05 -0.41 13.72
CA SER A 421 25.97 0.35 13.11
C SER A 421 24.68 -0.49 13.10
N LYS A 422 23.59 0.17 13.50
CA LYS A 422 22.23 -0.39 13.48
C LYS A 422 21.78 -0.80 12.05
N LYS A 423 22.53 -0.46 10.99
CA LYS A 423 22.21 -0.70 9.58
C LYS A 423 23.46 -0.96 8.75
N LEU A 424 23.37 -1.83 7.75
CA LEU A 424 24.46 -2.08 6.79
C LEU A 424 24.64 -0.90 5.82
N SER A 425 25.90 -0.61 5.48
CA SER A 425 26.25 0.34 4.41
C SER A 425 26.03 -0.29 3.03
N ARG A 426 25.90 0.52 1.97
CA ARG A 426 25.77 0.00 0.60
C ARG A 426 26.97 -0.86 0.21
N ASN A 427 28.18 -0.42 0.57
CA ASN A 427 29.40 -1.15 0.28
C ASN A 427 29.45 -2.49 1.01
N ASN A 428 28.94 -2.55 2.26
CA ASN A 428 28.88 -3.80 3.01
C ASN A 428 27.93 -4.80 2.33
N VAL A 429 26.78 -4.33 1.84
CA VAL A 429 25.85 -5.20 1.10
C VAL A 429 26.48 -5.68 -0.19
N LEU A 430 27.09 -4.80 -0.99
CA LEU A 430 27.74 -5.20 -2.25
C LEU A 430 28.90 -6.18 -2.02
N TYR A 431 29.71 -5.95 -0.99
CA TYR A 431 30.78 -6.86 -0.60
C TYR A 431 30.23 -8.24 -0.22
N LEU A 432 29.14 -8.28 0.57
CA LEU A 432 28.48 -9.53 0.94
C LEU A 432 27.95 -10.26 -0.30
N MET A 433 27.38 -9.54 -1.28
CA MET A 433 26.91 -10.14 -2.53
C MET A 433 28.07 -10.69 -3.37
N LEU A 434 29.18 -9.97 -3.46
CA LEU A 434 30.41 -10.44 -4.12
C LEU A 434 30.99 -11.68 -3.43
N TYR A 435 30.97 -11.71 -2.10
CA TYR A 435 31.39 -12.87 -1.34
C TYR A 435 30.48 -14.08 -1.60
N MET A 436 29.16 -13.89 -1.56
CA MET A 436 28.19 -14.95 -1.86
C MET A 436 28.37 -15.47 -3.30
N GLN A 437 28.64 -14.58 -4.26
CA GLN A 437 28.99 -14.95 -5.63
C GLN A 437 30.21 -15.87 -5.67
N THR A 438 31.30 -15.50 -5.01
CA THR A 438 32.54 -16.29 -5.03
C THR A 438 32.37 -17.64 -4.33
N VAL A 439 31.66 -17.67 -3.20
CA VAL A 439 31.50 -18.90 -2.39
C VAL A 439 30.58 -19.91 -3.07
N PHE A 440 29.51 -19.45 -3.72
CA PHE A 440 28.47 -20.31 -4.29
C PHE A 440 28.44 -20.32 -5.82
N ASN A 441 29.38 -19.64 -6.47
CA ASN A 441 29.46 -19.46 -7.91
C ASN A 441 28.14 -18.92 -8.51
N LEU A 442 27.64 -17.82 -7.97
CA LEU A 442 26.37 -17.20 -8.39
C LEU A 442 26.56 -16.29 -9.60
N ASP A 443 25.68 -16.42 -10.60
CA ASP A 443 25.74 -15.62 -11.82
C ASP A 443 25.02 -14.26 -11.71
N ASN A 444 25.41 -13.33 -12.58
CA ASN A 444 24.71 -12.07 -12.86
C ASN A 444 24.62 -11.06 -11.70
N ILE A 445 25.67 -10.96 -10.88
CA ILE A 445 25.73 -10.01 -9.75
C ILE A 445 25.47 -8.56 -10.16
N GLU A 446 25.73 -8.23 -11.42
CA GLU A 446 25.55 -6.90 -11.91
C GLU A 446 24.10 -6.44 -11.85
N CYS A 447 23.08 -7.31 -11.75
CA CYS A 447 21.70 -6.88 -11.55
C CYS A 447 21.43 -6.36 -10.12
N VAL A 448 22.26 -6.73 -9.15
CA VAL A 448 22.07 -6.37 -7.74
C VAL A 448 22.33 -4.88 -7.54
N GLU A 449 21.33 -4.16 -7.06
CA GLU A 449 21.38 -2.70 -6.92
C GLU A 449 21.67 -1.96 -8.25
N LYS A 450 21.52 -2.61 -9.43
CA LYS A 450 21.58 -1.95 -10.74
C LYS A 450 20.21 -1.39 -11.11
N TYR A 451 20.20 -0.08 -11.36
CA TYR A 451 19.26 0.68 -12.18
C TYR A 451 17.75 0.48 -11.96
N SER A 452 17.09 1.55 -11.52
CA SER A 452 15.79 1.95 -12.09
C SER A 452 15.75 3.47 -12.11
N SER A 453 15.32 4.05 -13.22
CA SER A 453 14.96 5.47 -13.39
C SER A 453 14.00 5.99 -12.30
N VAL A 454 13.36 5.06 -11.62
CA VAL A 454 12.51 5.23 -10.44
C VAL A 454 13.30 5.73 -9.22
N TYR A 455 14.60 5.44 -9.06
CA TYR A 455 15.38 5.97 -7.93
C TYR A 455 15.70 7.47 -8.05
N ASP A 456 15.92 7.95 -9.29
CA ASP A 456 16.15 9.38 -9.55
C ASP A 456 14.87 10.21 -9.30
N SER A 457 13.70 9.64 -9.58
CA SER A 457 12.40 10.28 -9.29
C SER A 457 11.97 10.17 -7.81
N ILE A 458 12.42 9.14 -7.08
CA ILE A 458 12.06 8.90 -5.66
C ILE A 458 12.93 9.67 -4.69
N THR A 459 14.22 9.80 -4.98
CA THR A 459 15.17 10.34 -4.00
C THR A 459 15.43 11.83 -4.17
N GLY A 460 15.01 12.43 -5.29
CA GLY A 460 15.34 13.83 -5.61
C GLY A 460 16.85 14.09 -5.69
N LEU A 461 17.66 13.02 -5.72
CA LEU A 461 19.11 13.06 -5.80
C LEU A 461 19.51 12.61 -7.20
N SER A 462 19.32 13.50 -8.17
CA SER A 462 20.01 13.37 -9.45
C SER A 462 21.51 13.32 -9.16
N ARG A 463 22.20 12.22 -9.51
CA ARG A 463 23.66 12.22 -9.56
C ARG A 463 24.05 12.58 -11.00
N PRO A 464 24.57 13.79 -11.26
CA PRO A 464 24.82 14.28 -12.61
C PRO A 464 26.11 13.73 -13.24
N TYR A 465 26.43 12.45 -13.03
CA TYR A 465 27.71 11.87 -13.43
C TYR A 465 27.55 10.42 -13.82
N ARG A 466 27.31 10.15 -15.11
CA ARG A 466 27.70 8.86 -15.72
C ARG A 466 27.75 8.81 -17.25
N ASN A 467 27.36 9.86 -17.96
CA ASN A 467 27.48 9.90 -19.42
C ASN A 467 28.59 10.84 -19.94
N THR A 468 29.35 11.49 -19.06
CA THR A 468 30.45 12.37 -19.45
C THR A 468 31.71 11.54 -19.69
N LYS A 469 31.98 11.17 -20.95
CA LYS A 469 33.30 10.64 -21.34
C LYS A 469 34.29 11.79 -21.50
N VAL A 470 35.51 11.60 -20.99
CA VAL A 470 36.61 12.55 -21.09
C VAL A 470 37.70 11.93 -21.96
N THR A 471 38.24 12.68 -22.93
CA THR A 471 39.32 12.21 -23.81
C THR A 471 40.68 12.29 -23.11
N GLU A 472 41.63 11.46 -23.50
CA GLU A 472 43.00 11.45 -22.95
C GLU A 472 43.71 12.80 -23.14
N GLU A 473 43.50 13.45 -24.28
CA GLU A 473 43.98 14.81 -24.57
C GLU A 473 43.44 15.87 -23.59
N PHE A 474 42.17 15.74 -23.18
CA PHE A 474 41.61 16.62 -22.17
C PHE A 474 42.20 16.36 -20.78
N VAL A 475 42.50 15.09 -20.43
CA VAL A 475 43.16 14.75 -19.17
C VAL A 475 44.56 15.37 -19.09
N GLU A 476 45.33 15.34 -20.18
CA GLU A 476 46.62 16.02 -20.28
C GLU A 476 46.49 17.55 -20.17
N THR A 477 45.46 18.11 -20.81
CA THR A 477 45.17 19.55 -20.75
C THR A 477 44.86 19.98 -19.32
N VAL A 478 44.05 19.21 -18.58
CA VAL A 478 43.79 19.43 -17.16
C VAL A 478 45.08 19.31 -16.35
N PHE A 479 45.89 18.28 -16.58
CA PHE A 479 47.15 18.08 -15.86
C PHE A 479 48.13 19.25 -16.02
N SER A 480 48.26 19.79 -17.24
CA SER A 480 49.14 20.93 -17.52
C SER A 480 48.75 22.22 -16.79
N ARG A 481 47.50 22.33 -16.35
CA ARG A 481 46.93 23.49 -15.65
C ARG A 481 46.85 23.31 -14.14
N LEU A 482 47.10 22.10 -13.64
CA LEU A 482 47.09 21.84 -12.20
C LEU A 482 48.36 22.43 -11.56
N PRO A 483 48.23 23.25 -10.50
CA PRO A 483 49.39 23.65 -9.72
C PRO A 483 49.95 22.44 -8.93
N PRO A 484 51.21 22.51 -8.47
CA PRO A 484 51.76 21.48 -7.58
C PRO A 484 50.89 21.31 -6.34
N GLN A 485 50.69 20.07 -5.91
CA GLN A 485 49.98 19.77 -4.67
C GLN A 485 50.82 20.15 -3.46
N PRO A 486 50.21 20.61 -2.35
CA PRO A 486 48.77 20.57 -2.04
C PRO A 486 47.95 21.77 -2.58
N TRP A 487 46.74 21.47 -3.05
CA TRP A 487 45.82 22.42 -3.67
C TRP A 487 45.00 23.22 -2.65
N GLN A 488 44.83 24.52 -2.93
CA GLN A 488 44.04 25.45 -2.13
C GLN A 488 42.52 25.32 -2.37
N ILE A 489 41.70 25.72 -1.37
CA ILE A 489 40.22 25.69 -1.49
C ILE A 489 39.81 26.59 -2.66
N GLY A 490 38.93 26.07 -3.51
CA GLY A 490 38.38 26.82 -4.64
C GLY A 490 39.20 26.77 -5.94
N MET A 491 40.44 26.26 -5.92
CA MET A 491 41.30 26.15 -7.11
C MET A 491 40.62 25.46 -8.30
N HIS A 492 39.84 24.41 -8.04
CA HIS A 492 39.08 23.69 -9.06
C HIS A 492 38.15 24.62 -9.87
N ARG A 493 37.61 25.68 -9.26
CA ARG A 493 36.71 26.65 -9.93
C ARG A 493 37.45 27.51 -10.95
N ASP A 494 38.70 27.87 -10.67
CA ASP A 494 39.52 28.67 -11.57
C ASP A 494 39.93 27.86 -12.80
N ILE A 495 40.30 26.59 -12.60
CA ILE A 495 40.63 25.68 -13.71
C ILE A 495 39.39 25.35 -14.54
N ILE A 496 38.25 25.09 -13.89
CA ILE A 496 36.96 24.85 -14.56
C ILE A 496 36.59 26.04 -15.45
N ARG A 497 36.73 27.27 -14.95
CA ARG A 497 36.45 28.50 -15.70
C ARG A 497 37.44 28.71 -16.84
N ALA A 498 38.73 28.41 -16.63
CA ALA A 498 39.77 28.59 -17.64
C ALA A 498 39.70 27.58 -18.79
N LEU A 499 39.24 26.35 -18.52
CA LEU A 499 39.11 25.28 -19.50
C LEU A 499 37.70 25.17 -20.10
N ASP A 500 36.79 26.08 -19.72
CA ASP A 500 35.36 26.07 -20.10
C ASP A 500 34.73 24.67 -20.04
N CYS A 501 35.02 23.94 -18.96
CA CYS A 501 34.59 22.57 -18.81
C CYS A 501 33.59 22.42 -17.67
N SER A 502 32.78 21.37 -17.70
CA SER A 502 31.92 21.07 -16.55
C SER A 502 32.78 20.62 -15.36
N THR A 503 32.31 20.88 -14.13
CA THR A 503 32.85 20.25 -12.90
C THR A 503 33.00 18.74 -13.08
N ALA A 504 32.18 18.14 -13.95
CA ALA A 504 32.19 16.73 -14.24
C ALA A 504 33.36 16.22 -15.04
N GLN A 505 33.68 16.92 -16.11
CA GLN A 505 34.87 16.62 -16.90
C GLN A 505 36.13 16.81 -16.06
N TYR A 506 36.17 17.88 -15.24
CA TYR A 506 37.31 18.13 -14.34
C TYR A 506 37.49 17.02 -13.30
N THR A 507 36.42 16.61 -12.59
CA THR A 507 36.50 15.60 -11.52
C THR A 507 36.94 14.25 -12.08
N ILE A 508 36.41 13.86 -13.25
CA ILE A 508 36.79 12.61 -13.92
C ILE A 508 38.26 12.67 -14.37
N ALA A 509 38.71 13.77 -14.94
CA ALA A 509 40.11 13.93 -15.36
C ALA A 509 41.08 13.84 -14.16
N VAL A 510 40.76 14.49 -13.04
CA VAL A 510 41.57 14.43 -11.81
C VAL A 510 41.59 13.00 -11.24
N GLU A 511 40.47 12.29 -11.25
CA GLU A 511 40.41 10.91 -10.76
C GLU A 511 41.25 9.95 -11.63
N LEU A 512 41.26 10.15 -12.96
CA LEU A 512 42.14 9.42 -13.87
C LEU A 512 43.62 9.72 -13.62
N LEU A 513 43.98 10.98 -13.33
CA LEU A 513 45.35 11.36 -12.98
C LEU A 513 45.81 10.74 -11.65
N ILE A 514 44.91 10.60 -10.68
CA ILE A 514 45.18 9.90 -9.41
C ILE A 514 45.42 8.42 -9.66
N GLN A 515 44.55 7.77 -10.45
CA GLN A 515 44.70 6.36 -10.80
C GLN A 515 45.99 6.08 -11.59
N ALA A 516 46.40 7.01 -12.44
CA ALA A 516 47.67 6.96 -13.17
C ALA A 516 48.89 7.31 -12.30
N GLY A 517 48.71 7.65 -11.01
CA GLY A 517 49.78 7.99 -10.08
C GLY A 517 50.47 9.32 -10.36
N ARG A 518 49.89 10.19 -11.21
CA ARG A 518 50.47 11.47 -11.60
C ARG A 518 50.19 12.59 -10.60
N VAL A 519 49.13 12.44 -9.81
CA VAL A 519 48.80 13.32 -8.68
C VAL A 519 48.28 12.48 -7.51
N TYR A 520 48.39 12.99 -6.29
CA TYR A 520 47.94 12.31 -5.07
C TYR A 520 46.48 12.65 -4.74
N ARG A 521 45.82 11.79 -3.97
CA ARG A 521 44.46 12.08 -3.50
C ARG A 521 44.54 13.08 -2.34
N GLN A 522 43.95 14.27 -2.48
CA GLN A 522 43.92 15.26 -1.41
C GLN A 522 42.56 15.29 -0.69
N LYS A 523 42.56 15.18 0.64
CA LYS A 523 41.37 15.35 1.48
C LYS A 523 41.71 16.20 2.70
N ASP A 524 40.95 17.27 2.92
CA ASP A 524 41.10 18.19 4.05
C ASP A 524 42.53 18.74 4.22
N GLY A 525 43.27 18.92 3.11
CA GLY A 525 44.66 19.39 3.12
C GLY A 525 45.71 18.29 3.21
N VAL A 526 45.33 17.02 3.40
CA VAL A 526 46.23 15.87 3.49
C VAL A 526 46.30 15.13 2.16
N LEU A 527 47.50 14.79 1.70
CA LEU A 527 47.77 14.01 0.49
C LEU A 527 47.94 12.53 0.84
N TYR A 528 47.24 11.68 0.10
CA TYR A 528 47.26 10.23 0.23
C TYR A 528 47.73 9.59 -1.08
N ASP A 529 48.60 8.59 -0.97
CA ASP A 529 48.91 7.71 -2.09
C ASP A 529 47.76 6.71 -2.39
N LEU A 530 47.92 5.90 -3.44
CA LEU A 530 46.92 4.91 -3.86
C LEU A 530 46.68 3.81 -2.82
N THR A 531 47.59 3.61 -1.86
CA THR A 531 47.46 2.66 -0.76
C THR A 531 46.82 3.29 0.49
N GLY A 532 46.55 4.60 0.45
CA GLY A 532 45.98 5.35 1.57
C GLY A 532 47.01 5.83 2.59
N LYS A 533 48.31 5.76 2.28
CA LYS A 533 49.37 6.30 3.15
C LYS A 533 49.50 7.81 2.96
N ILE A 534 49.72 8.53 4.05
CA ILE A 534 49.94 9.97 4.04
C ILE A 534 51.32 10.26 3.41
N VAL A 535 51.32 11.09 2.37
CA VAL A 535 52.53 11.48 1.62
C VAL A 535 52.84 12.98 1.67
N GLY A 536 51.94 13.78 2.24
CA GLY A 536 52.16 15.21 2.45
C GLY A 536 50.94 15.88 3.07
N PHE A 537 51.08 17.12 3.54
CA PHE A 537 50.00 17.91 4.09
C PHE A 537 50.22 19.40 3.82
N ASP A 538 49.13 20.15 3.71
CA ASP A 538 49.13 21.60 3.55
C ASP A 538 49.41 22.28 4.91
N GLU A 539 50.63 22.79 5.09
CA GLU A 539 51.07 23.44 6.33
C GLU A 539 50.23 24.68 6.69
N SER A 540 49.61 25.35 5.71
CA SER A 540 48.73 26.50 5.94
C SER A 540 47.41 26.13 6.64
N ARG A 541 47.08 24.83 6.70
CA ARG A 541 45.92 24.28 7.41
C ARG A 541 46.27 23.54 8.71
N ALA A 542 47.57 23.37 9.00
CA ALA A 542 48.04 22.58 10.13
C ALA A 542 48.00 23.32 11.48
N ASN A 543 47.35 24.48 11.59
CA ASN A 543 47.21 25.20 12.86
C ASN A 543 45.83 25.86 13.02
N GLN A 544 44.86 25.07 13.47
CA GLN A 544 43.90 25.51 14.49
C GLN A 544 43.74 24.37 15.50
N LYS A 545 44.30 24.59 16.70
CA LYS A 545 44.12 23.74 17.87
C LYS A 545 42.65 23.73 18.33
N VAL A 546 42.27 22.60 18.95
CA VAL A 546 41.02 22.24 19.66
C VAL A 546 40.02 21.46 18.81
#